data_AF-A0A2M9YB21-F1
#
_entry.id   AF-A0A2M9YB21-F1
#
_cell.length_a   1.000
_cell.length_b   1.000
_cell.length_c   1.000
_cell.angle_alpha   90.00
_cell.angle_beta   90.00
_cell.angle_gamma   90.00
#
_symmetry.space_group_name_H-M   'P 1'
#
loop_
_entity.id
_entity.type
_entity.pdbx_description
1 polymer ?
#
loop_
_entity_poly.entity_id
_entity_poly.type
_entity_poly.pdbx_seq_one_letter_code
_entity_poly.pdbx_strand_id
1 'polypeptide(L)'
;MDYEKEKKKLLSAKTPEQYIEFSIKSKLEGPKKSSITTEWLNKSGYTIDDIKYARNRHPFWREKRNKGSYERNSRRLEYHNYYKTDEKIVWDDAKLSKFYDLNQEGNADHELARLFKTSIPAVNHIRRKFRFSTILLELEKKKPNKAAVIKLSGHSESVLKRLIKEKGKK
;
A
#
# COMPACT_ATOMS: atom_id res chain seq x y z
N MET A 1 3.51 -25.54 34.78
CA MET A 1 3.70 -24.26 34.06
C MET A 1 3.39 -23.16 35.06
N ASP A 2 4.34 -22.29 35.39
CA ASP A 2 4.15 -21.29 36.44
C ASP A 2 3.58 -19.99 35.84
N TYR A 3 2.26 -19.87 35.90
CA TYR A 3 1.52 -18.70 35.44
C TYR A 3 2.03 -17.40 36.09
N GLU A 4 2.34 -17.44 37.39
CA GLU A 4 2.79 -16.27 38.14
C GLU A 4 4.18 -15.81 37.72
N LYS A 5 5.07 -16.76 37.42
CA LYS A 5 6.41 -16.44 36.88
C LYS A 5 6.33 -15.76 35.52
N GLU A 6 5.50 -16.28 34.62
CA GLU A 6 5.29 -15.70 33.28
C GLU A 6 4.60 -14.32 33.35
N LYS A 7 3.60 -14.18 34.24
CA LYS A 7 2.93 -12.91 34.52
C LYS A 7 3.92 -11.85 35.01
N LYS A 8 4.71 -12.16 36.04
CA LYS A 8 5.73 -11.24 36.58
C LYS A 8 6.73 -10.80 35.51
N LYS A 9 7.12 -11.72 34.62
CA LYS A 9 8.02 -11.41 33.51
C LYS A 9 7.40 -10.45 32.50
N LEU A 10 6.14 -10.64 32.12
CA LEU A 10 5.43 -9.73 31.23
C LEU A 10 5.28 -8.34 31.85
N LEU A 11 4.90 -8.28 33.12
CA LEU A 11 4.71 -7.02 33.85
C LEU A 11 6.00 -6.25 34.13
N SER A 12 7.17 -6.91 34.05
CA SER A 12 8.47 -6.26 34.25
C SER A 12 9.02 -5.57 33.00
N ALA A 13 8.35 -5.70 31.85
CA ALA A 13 8.73 -4.97 30.64
C ALA A 13 8.67 -3.45 30.87
N LYS A 14 9.71 -2.74 30.43
CA LYS A 14 9.81 -1.28 30.56
C LYS A 14 9.33 -0.53 29.31
N THR A 15 9.30 -1.21 28.17
CA THR A 15 8.89 -0.64 26.88
C THR A 15 7.93 -1.58 26.14
N PRO A 16 7.14 -1.07 25.18
CA PRO A 16 6.29 -1.88 24.32
C PRO A 16 7.06 -2.97 23.55
N GLU A 17 8.27 -2.68 23.08
CA GLU A 17 9.13 -3.64 22.37
C GLU A 17 9.51 -4.81 23.27
N GLN A 18 9.94 -4.50 24.49
CA GLN A 18 10.30 -5.52 25.48
C GLN A 18 9.08 -6.35 25.89
N TYR A 19 7.92 -5.71 26.03
CA TYR A 19 6.66 -6.40 26.32
C TYR A 19 6.32 -7.40 25.22
N ILE A 20 6.45 -7.01 23.94
CA ILE A 20 6.24 -7.91 22.80
C ILE A 20 7.22 -9.09 22.81
N GLU A 21 8.49 -8.87 23.10
CA GLU A 21 9.46 -9.97 23.20
C GLU A 21 9.07 -10.99 24.28
N PHE A 22 8.71 -10.51 25.45
CA PHE A 22 8.27 -11.37 26.55
C PHE A 22 6.97 -12.09 26.20
N SER A 23 6.03 -11.42 25.53
CA SER A 23 4.76 -12.00 25.07
C SER A 23 4.95 -13.09 24.02
N ILE A 24 5.91 -12.93 23.10
CA ILE A 24 6.24 -13.96 22.11
C ILE A 24 6.89 -15.17 22.79
N LYS A 25 7.83 -14.94 23.71
CA LYS A 25 8.53 -16.01 24.45
C LYS A 25 7.63 -16.72 25.46
N SER A 26 6.56 -16.06 25.90
CA SER A 26 5.65 -16.60 26.90
C SER A 26 4.76 -17.70 26.32
N LYS A 27 4.66 -18.80 27.08
CA LYS A 27 3.79 -19.94 26.75
C LYS A 27 2.33 -19.73 27.18
N LEU A 28 1.97 -18.55 27.69
CA LEU A 28 0.61 -18.25 28.10
C LEU A 28 -0.35 -18.18 26.89
N GLU A 29 -1.58 -18.61 27.12
CA GLU A 29 -2.66 -18.55 26.12
C GLU A 29 -3.21 -17.13 25.94
N GLY A 30 -3.88 -16.89 24.81
CA GLY A 30 -4.40 -15.58 24.41
C GLY A 30 -5.25 -14.86 25.47
N PRO A 31 -6.25 -15.51 26.09
CA PRO A 31 -7.07 -14.87 27.13
C PRO A 31 -6.26 -14.39 28.34
N LYS A 32 -5.31 -15.23 28.79
CA LYS A 32 -4.40 -14.91 29.91
C LYS A 32 -3.44 -13.78 29.58
N LYS A 33 -2.96 -13.69 28.33
CA LYS A 33 -2.13 -12.57 27.87
C LYS A 33 -2.92 -11.28 27.75
N SER A 34 -4.20 -11.34 27.40
CA SER A 34 -5.06 -10.15 27.27
C SER A 34 -5.18 -9.40 28.60
N SER A 35 -5.52 -10.11 29.68
CA SER A 35 -5.62 -9.51 31.01
C SER A 35 -4.30 -8.90 31.50
N ILE A 36 -3.18 -9.61 31.29
CA ILE A 36 -1.84 -9.12 31.64
C ILE A 36 -1.46 -7.89 30.80
N THR A 37 -1.88 -7.83 29.54
CA THR A 37 -1.62 -6.68 28.67
C THR A 37 -2.34 -5.44 29.18
N THR A 38 -3.61 -5.58 29.54
CA THR A 38 -4.37 -4.47 30.15
C THR A 38 -3.73 -4.01 31.46
N GLU A 39 -3.30 -4.94 32.32
CA GLU A 39 -2.60 -4.62 33.57
C GLU A 39 -1.28 -3.87 33.32
N TRP A 40 -0.48 -4.32 32.35
CA TRP A 40 0.78 -3.67 31.98
C TRP A 40 0.58 -2.27 31.41
N LEU A 41 -0.42 -2.09 30.52
CA LEU A 41 -0.77 -0.78 29.94
C LEU A 41 -1.17 0.21 31.04
N ASN A 42 -2.04 -0.20 31.95
CA ASN A 42 -2.48 0.64 33.06
C ASN A 42 -1.31 1.07 33.97
N LYS A 43 -0.32 0.20 34.18
CA LYS A 43 0.84 0.49 35.04
C LYS A 43 1.91 1.34 34.35
N SER A 44 2.10 1.16 33.05
CA SER A 44 3.19 1.78 32.30
C SER A 44 2.82 3.14 31.68
N GLY A 45 1.52 3.41 31.49
CA GLY A 45 1.04 4.62 30.81
C GLY A 45 1.11 4.55 29.29
N TYR A 46 1.58 3.43 28.72
CA TYR A 46 1.51 3.19 27.28
C TYR A 46 0.08 2.87 26.83
N THR A 47 -0.15 3.01 25.53
CA THR A 47 -1.42 2.72 24.88
C THR A 47 -1.39 1.41 24.10
N ILE A 48 -2.58 0.93 23.72
CA ILE A 48 -2.72 -0.21 22.80
C ILE A 48 -2.03 0.07 21.46
N ASP A 49 -2.00 1.32 21.00
CA ASP A 49 -1.39 1.67 19.73
C ASP A 49 0.13 1.60 19.78
N ASP A 50 0.76 1.88 20.93
CA ASP A 50 2.19 1.67 21.15
C ASP A 50 2.56 0.17 21.04
N ILE A 51 1.72 -0.71 21.62
CA ILE A 51 1.90 -2.16 21.48
C ILE A 51 1.74 -2.59 20.03
N LYS A 52 0.70 -2.11 19.32
CA LYS A 52 0.51 -2.42 17.89
C LYS A 52 1.71 -1.96 17.07
N TYR A 53 2.21 -0.76 17.34
CA TYR A 53 3.37 -0.18 16.67
C TYR A 53 4.62 -1.05 16.86
N ALA A 54 4.95 -1.41 18.11
CA ALA A 54 6.06 -2.30 18.43
C ALA A 54 5.90 -3.68 17.80
N ARG A 55 4.69 -4.27 17.89
CA ARG A 55 4.37 -5.58 17.29
C ARG A 55 4.60 -5.57 15.77
N ASN A 56 4.16 -4.52 15.08
CA ASN A 56 4.23 -4.43 13.63
C ASN A 56 5.67 -4.35 13.09
N ARG A 57 6.61 -3.87 13.92
CA ARG A 57 8.04 -3.76 13.61
C ARG A 57 8.85 -4.99 14.04
N HIS A 58 8.34 -5.77 14.99
CA HIS A 58 9.03 -6.93 15.54
C HIS A 58 9.31 -8.02 14.47
N PRO A 59 10.55 -8.53 14.34
CA PRO A 59 10.95 -9.50 13.31
C PRO A 59 10.05 -10.74 13.23
N PHE A 60 9.77 -11.39 14.37
CA PHE A 60 8.88 -12.56 14.45
C PHE A 60 7.50 -12.33 13.79
N TRP A 61 6.85 -11.20 14.09
CA TRP A 61 5.53 -10.90 13.54
C TRP A 61 5.60 -10.47 12.07
N ARG A 62 6.70 -9.82 11.65
CA ARG A 62 6.95 -9.52 10.24
C ARG A 62 7.11 -10.80 9.42
N GLU A 63 7.90 -11.75 9.91
CA GLU A 63 8.09 -13.05 9.26
C GLU A 63 6.77 -13.82 9.18
N LYS A 64 6.02 -13.90 10.29
CA LYS A 64 4.72 -14.57 10.31
C LYS A 64 3.69 -13.93 9.36
N ARG A 65 3.68 -12.60 9.25
CA ARG A 65 2.83 -11.87 8.28
C ARG A 65 3.25 -12.15 6.83
N ASN A 66 4.55 -12.22 6.58
CA ASN A 66 5.12 -12.50 5.28
C ASN A 66 5.06 -13.99 4.90
N LYS A 67 4.79 -14.89 5.86
CA LYS A 67 4.59 -16.31 5.58
C LYS A 67 3.40 -16.48 4.63
N GLY A 68 3.61 -17.22 3.54
CA GLY A 68 2.62 -17.38 2.48
C GLY A 68 2.46 -16.17 1.55
N SER A 69 3.28 -15.12 1.69
CA SER A 69 3.15 -13.90 0.88
C SER A 69 3.49 -14.15 -0.58
N TYR A 70 4.47 -15.01 -0.86
CA TYR A 70 4.84 -15.41 -2.20
C TYR A 70 3.69 -16.10 -2.91
N GLU A 71 3.10 -17.12 -2.28
CA GLU A 71 1.99 -17.91 -2.83
C GLU A 71 0.73 -17.05 -3.00
N ARG A 72 0.44 -16.17 -2.03
CA ARG A 72 -0.66 -15.19 -2.17
C ARG A 72 -0.42 -14.23 -3.33
N ASN A 73 0.81 -13.76 -3.51
CA ASN A 73 1.16 -12.85 -4.59
C ASN A 73 1.14 -13.57 -5.95
N SER A 74 1.59 -14.82 -6.03
CA SER A 74 1.52 -15.67 -7.24
C SER A 74 0.07 -15.91 -7.65
N ARG A 75 -0.79 -16.34 -6.73
CA ARG A 75 -2.23 -16.51 -6.98
C ARG A 75 -2.90 -15.22 -7.44
N ARG A 76 -2.50 -14.10 -6.83
CA ARG A 76 -3.01 -12.77 -7.23
C ARG A 76 -2.54 -12.42 -8.65
N LEU A 77 -1.28 -12.71 -9.00
CA LEU A 77 -0.74 -12.48 -10.33
C LEU A 77 -1.48 -13.33 -11.38
N GLU A 78 -1.68 -14.61 -11.11
CA GLU A 78 -2.45 -15.53 -11.96
C GLU A 78 -3.89 -15.06 -12.15
N TYR A 79 -4.58 -14.72 -11.04
CA TYR A 79 -5.96 -14.25 -11.07
C TYR A 79 -6.15 -12.93 -11.83
N HIS A 80 -5.14 -12.05 -11.76
CA HIS A 80 -5.16 -10.75 -12.45
C HIS A 80 -4.32 -10.74 -13.74
N ASN A 81 -4.08 -11.92 -14.35
CA ASN A 81 -3.46 -11.99 -15.66
C ASN A 81 -4.49 -11.73 -16.77
N TYR A 82 -4.66 -10.47 -17.14
CA TYR A 82 -5.65 -10.05 -18.14
C TYR A 82 -5.11 -9.95 -19.58
N TYR A 83 -3.83 -10.28 -19.79
CA TYR A 83 -3.20 -10.31 -21.10
C TYR A 83 -2.86 -11.77 -21.46
N LYS A 84 -3.16 -12.17 -22.69
CA LYS A 84 -2.97 -13.56 -23.16
C LYS A 84 -1.67 -13.76 -23.94
N THR A 85 -1.04 -12.66 -24.35
CA THR A 85 0.14 -12.65 -25.20
C THR A 85 1.17 -11.68 -24.61
N ASP A 86 2.44 -11.85 -24.99
CA ASP A 86 3.51 -10.89 -24.67
C ASP A 86 3.39 -9.59 -25.48
N GLU A 87 2.33 -9.44 -26.28
CA GLU A 87 2.06 -8.24 -27.03
C GLU A 87 1.72 -7.09 -26.08
N LYS A 88 2.56 -6.07 -26.11
CA LYS A 88 2.34 -4.87 -25.32
C LYS A 88 1.19 -4.08 -25.93
N ILE A 89 0.24 -3.67 -25.08
CA ILE A 89 -0.81 -2.73 -25.48
C ILE A 89 -0.20 -1.45 -26.05
N VAL A 90 -0.66 -1.06 -27.23
CA VAL A 90 -0.39 0.25 -27.82
C VAL A 90 -1.46 1.23 -27.34
N TRP A 91 -1.05 2.19 -26.51
CA TRP A 91 -1.90 3.27 -26.00
C TRP A 91 -2.01 4.41 -27.01
N ASP A 92 -2.84 4.23 -28.02
CA ASP A 92 -3.23 5.30 -28.95
C ASP A 92 -4.22 6.29 -28.32
N ASP A 93 -4.50 7.39 -29.02
CA ASP A 93 -5.39 8.45 -28.55
C ASP A 93 -6.81 7.95 -28.27
N ALA A 94 -7.32 6.99 -29.06
CA ALA A 94 -8.64 6.42 -28.85
C ALA A 94 -8.71 5.61 -27.53
N LYS A 95 -7.69 4.79 -27.26
CA LYS A 95 -7.59 4.02 -26.01
C LYS A 95 -7.35 4.94 -24.82
N LEU A 96 -6.50 5.96 -24.94
CA LEU A 96 -6.29 6.95 -23.88
C LEU A 96 -7.54 7.76 -23.60
N SER A 97 -8.30 8.13 -24.64
CA SER A 97 -9.58 8.80 -24.53
C SER A 97 -10.61 7.96 -23.77
N LYS A 98 -10.78 6.69 -24.17
CA LYS A 98 -11.64 5.75 -23.46
C LYS A 98 -11.18 5.50 -22.03
N PHE A 99 -9.87 5.39 -21.81
CA PHE A 99 -9.30 5.18 -20.48
C PHE A 99 -9.59 6.37 -19.56
N TYR A 100 -9.51 7.60 -20.08
CA TYR A 100 -9.82 8.80 -19.32
C TYR A 100 -11.25 8.79 -18.78
N ASP A 101 -12.22 8.47 -19.62
CA ASP A 101 -13.64 8.45 -19.21
C ASP A 101 -13.88 7.40 -18.13
N LEU A 102 -13.46 6.15 -18.38
CA LEU A 102 -13.59 5.06 -17.42
C LEU A 102 -12.86 5.35 -16.10
N ASN A 103 -11.75 6.09 -16.16
CA ASN A 103 -11.01 6.49 -14.97
C ASN A 103 -11.75 7.56 -14.15
N GLN A 104 -12.48 8.49 -14.80
CA GLN A 104 -13.33 9.47 -14.11
C GLN A 104 -14.57 8.83 -13.48
N GLU A 105 -15.09 7.75 -14.08
CA GLU A 105 -16.19 6.95 -13.53
C GLU A 105 -15.80 6.14 -12.28
N GLY A 106 -14.52 6.11 -11.90
CA GLY A 106 -14.06 5.47 -10.67
C GLY A 106 -13.79 3.96 -10.79
N ASN A 107 -13.69 3.43 -12.02
CA ASN A 107 -13.35 2.02 -12.26
C ASN A 107 -12.05 1.61 -11.53
N ALA A 108 -12.02 0.43 -10.94
CA ALA A 108 -10.85 -0.09 -10.24
C ALA A 108 -9.73 -0.53 -11.21
N ASP A 109 -8.49 -0.62 -10.73
CA ASP A 109 -7.33 -0.98 -11.57
C ASP A 109 -7.50 -2.31 -12.31
N HIS A 110 -8.08 -3.31 -11.63
CA HIS A 110 -8.27 -4.64 -12.17
C HIS A 110 -9.40 -4.69 -13.22
N GLU A 111 -10.39 -3.81 -13.12
CA GLU A 111 -11.46 -3.65 -14.11
C GLU A 111 -10.92 -3.03 -15.38
N LEU A 112 -10.15 -1.94 -15.26
CA LEU A 112 -9.46 -1.31 -16.38
C LEU A 112 -8.47 -2.29 -17.03
N ALA A 113 -7.70 -3.02 -16.23
CA ALA A 113 -6.73 -3.98 -16.72
C ALA A 113 -7.42 -5.09 -17.54
N ARG A 114 -8.58 -5.57 -17.07
CA ARG A 114 -9.43 -6.53 -17.80
C ARG A 114 -9.96 -5.95 -19.11
N LEU A 115 -10.52 -4.74 -19.08
CA LEU A 115 -11.12 -4.08 -20.25
C LEU A 115 -10.10 -3.82 -21.36
N PHE A 116 -8.90 -3.37 -20.98
CA PHE A 116 -7.81 -3.06 -21.91
C PHE A 116 -6.91 -4.28 -22.19
N LYS A 117 -7.23 -5.46 -21.65
CA LYS A 117 -6.44 -6.70 -21.79
C LYS A 117 -4.95 -6.48 -21.50
N THR A 118 -4.67 -5.82 -20.38
CA THR A 118 -3.32 -5.40 -20.00
C THR A 118 -3.05 -5.67 -18.53
N SER A 119 -1.84 -5.43 -18.07
CA SER A 119 -1.46 -5.63 -16.68
C SER A 119 -1.93 -4.47 -15.79
N ILE A 120 -2.26 -4.76 -14.53
CA ILE A 120 -2.53 -3.72 -13.51
C ILE A 120 -1.39 -2.67 -13.43
N PRO A 121 -0.09 -3.05 -13.50
CA PRO A 121 1.00 -2.10 -13.59
C PRO A 121 0.91 -1.14 -14.79
N ALA A 122 0.49 -1.61 -15.97
CA ALA A 122 0.33 -0.75 -17.15
C ALA A 122 -0.80 0.28 -16.97
N VAL A 123 -1.94 -0.14 -16.41
CA VAL A 123 -3.04 0.76 -16.01
C VAL A 123 -2.54 1.83 -15.03
N ASN A 124 -1.84 1.41 -13.98
CA ASN A 124 -1.28 2.30 -12.98
C ASN A 124 -0.28 3.30 -13.56
N HIS A 125 0.51 2.89 -14.56
CA HIS A 125 1.42 3.78 -15.27
C HIS A 125 0.65 4.88 -16.01
N ILE A 126 -0.44 4.55 -16.73
CA ILE A 126 -1.28 5.57 -17.40
C ILE A 126 -1.93 6.51 -16.38
N ARG A 127 -2.48 5.99 -15.28
CA ARG A 127 -3.05 6.81 -14.18
C ARG A 127 -2.05 7.82 -13.64
N ARG A 128 -0.80 7.41 -13.40
CA ARG A 128 0.25 8.32 -12.94
C ARG A 128 0.51 9.42 -13.95
N LYS A 129 0.60 9.10 -15.24
CA LYS A 129 0.80 10.11 -16.30
C LYS A 129 -0.37 11.08 -16.38
N PHE A 130 -1.61 10.63 -16.25
CA PHE A 130 -2.78 11.50 -16.20
C PHE A 130 -2.72 12.43 -14.99
N ARG A 131 -2.44 11.88 -13.80
CA ARG A 131 -2.27 12.69 -12.58
C ARG A 131 -1.20 13.76 -12.74
N PHE A 132 -0.02 13.41 -13.26
CA PHE A 132 1.05 14.37 -13.49
C PHE A 132 0.69 15.43 -14.54
N SER A 133 -0.03 15.02 -15.58
CA SER A 133 -0.53 15.95 -16.60
C SER A 133 -1.51 16.95 -16.01
N THR A 134 -2.44 16.49 -15.17
CA THR A 134 -3.38 17.36 -14.43
C THR A 134 -2.66 18.34 -13.52
N ILE A 135 -1.72 17.87 -12.69
CA ILE A 135 -0.91 18.73 -11.81
C ILE A 135 -0.16 19.79 -12.63
N LEU A 136 0.43 19.41 -13.76
CA LEU A 136 1.15 20.36 -14.61
C LEU A 136 0.22 21.43 -15.18
N LEU A 137 -0.99 21.06 -15.63
CA LEU A 137 -1.98 22.02 -16.13
C LEU A 137 -2.42 22.99 -15.03
N GLU A 138 -2.64 22.50 -13.81
CA GLU A 138 -2.99 23.31 -12.65
C GLU A 138 -1.88 24.32 -12.31
N LEU A 139 -0.61 23.89 -12.32
CA LEU A 139 0.54 24.78 -12.13
C LEU A 139 0.66 25.83 -13.25
N GLU A 140 0.19 25.52 -14.45
CA GLU A 140 0.10 26.47 -15.57
C GLU A 140 -1.16 27.35 -15.52
N LYS A 141 -1.98 27.25 -14.47
CA LYS A 141 -3.28 27.93 -14.34
C LYS A 141 -4.23 27.63 -15.50
N LYS A 142 -4.11 26.45 -16.12
CA LYS A 142 -4.98 25.96 -17.19
C LYS A 142 -5.97 24.95 -16.61
N LYS A 143 -7.22 24.99 -17.08
CA LYS A 143 -8.22 23.99 -16.69
C LYS A 143 -7.84 22.62 -17.26
N PRO A 144 -7.73 21.56 -16.44
CA PRO A 144 -7.40 20.23 -16.92
C PRO A 144 -8.59 19.64 -17.67
N ASN A 145 -8.56 19.76 -19.01
CA ASN A 145 -9.53 19.10 -19.88
C ASN A 145 -8.95 17.80 -20.45
N LYS A 146 -9.84 16.90 -20.88
CA LYS A 146 -9.50 15.56 -21.38
C LYS A 146 -8.43 15.60 -22.47
N ALA A 147 -8.59 16.45 -23.49
CA ALA A 147 -7.65 16.55 -24.60
C ALA A 147 -6.25 17.00 -24.15
N ALA A 148 -6.18 17.99 -23.26
CA ALA A 148 -4.91 18.48 -22.72
C ALA A 148 -4.21 17.43 -21.85
N VAL A 149 -4.96 16.70 -21.02
CA VAL A 149 -4.43 15.61 -20.20
C VAL A 149 -3.88 14.48 -21.07
N ILE A 150 -4.62 14.04 -22.09
CA ILE A 150 -4.18 12.99 -23.01
C ILE A 150 -2.92 13.43 -23.75
N LYS A 151 -2.89 14.66 -24.30
CA LYS A 151 -1.74 15.21 -25.00
C LYS A 151 -0.48 15.20 -24.13
N LEU A 152 -0.57 15.70 -22.90
CA LEU A 152 0.57 15.71 -21.98
C LEU A 152 0.98 14.30 -21.53
N SER A 153 0.03 13.38 -21.40
CA SER A 153 0.31 11.99 -21.02
C SER A 153 1.12 11.20 -22.06
N GLY A 154 1.29 11.74 -23.27
CA GLY A 154 2.21 11.23 -24.29
C GLY A 154 3.68 11.35 -23.87
N HIS A 155 4.02 12.27 -22.98
CA HIS A 155 5.37 12.38 -22.43
C HIS A 155 5.70 11.23 -21.47
N SER A 156 7.00 10.96 -21.31
CA SER A 156 7.47 10.02 -20.30
C SER A 156 7.22 10.55 -18.88
N GLU A 157 7.08 9.64 -17.92
CA GLU A 157 6.85 9.99 -16.51
C GLU A 157 7.98 10.88 -15.95
N SER A 158 9.23 10.65 -16.36
CA SER A 158 10.38 11.44 -15.93
C SER A 158 10.31 12.89 -16.43
N VAL A 159 9.88 13.10 -17.68
CA VAL A 159 9.70 14.44 -18.26
C VAL A 159 8.60 15.19 -17.52
N LEU A 160 7.45 14.55 -17.28
CA LEU A 160 6.34 15.18 -16.54
C LEU A 160 6.77 15.59 -15.12
N LYS A 161 7.48 14.72 -14.40
CA LYS A 161 8.00 15.03 -13.05
C LYS A 161 8.97 16.21 -13.07
N ARG A 162 9.87 16.26 -14.05
CA ARG A 162 10.83 17.37 -14.20
C ARG A 162 10.10 18.69 -14.42
N LEU A 163 9.13 18.72 -15.34
CA LEU A 163 8.34 19.92 -15.63
C LEU A 163 7.55 20.40 -14.40
N ILE A 164 6.92 19.49 -13.65
CA ILE A 164 6.23 19.82 -12.40
C ILE A 164 7.21 20.47 -11.40
N LYS A 165 8.41 19.89 -11.23
CA LYS A 165 9.43 20.43 -10.32
C LYS A 165 9.93 21.81 -10.74
N GLU A 166 10.10 22.05 -12.03
CA GLU A 166 10.53 23.35 -12.57
C GLU A 166 9.45 24.43 -12.38
N LYS A 167 8.17 24.08 -12.55
CA LYS A 167 7.05 25.00 -12.40
C LYS A 167 6.71 25.28 -10.94
N GLY A 168 6.76 24.27 -10.06
CA GLY A 168 6.46 24.44 -8.64
C GLY A 168 7.54 25.15 -7.82
N LYS A 169 8.68 25.49 -8.43
CA LYS A 169 9.74 26.32 -7.83
C LYS A 169 9.58 27.81 -8.13
N LYS A 170 8.65 28.19 -9.01
CA LYS A 170 8.28 29.58 -9.29
C LYS A 170 7.09 29.98 -8.44
#